data_AF-A0A2G6MUE9-F1
#
_entry.id   AF-A0A2G6MUE9-F1
#
_cell.length_a   1.000
_cell.length_b   1.000
_cell.length_c   1.000
_cell.angle_alpha   90.00
_cell.angle_beta   90.00
_cell.angle_gamma   90.00
#
_symmetry.space_group_name_H-M   'P 1'
#
loop_
_entity.id
_entity.type
_entity.pdbx_description
1 polymer ?
#
loop_
_entity_poly.entity_id
_entity_poly.type
_entity_poly.pdbx_seq_one_letter_code
_entity_poly.pdbx_strand_id
1 'polypeptide(L)'
;MKKKIPVRVAGAFLVAGALVCTASCGYKTPPVSPDTVVPMAIEDLRYTLEDGGIQLNWSYPVETVKGSVIEDISRFDLYKAEIAMDEYCPTCPIPFGAPIELAGGPCLDGEQRRKASYDFGDVRSGYKYFFKVRSRKGWIADSEDSNIVSFVYYRPASSPEGLSGVAGDGEIKLSWQPVTTLSDGSRVVGKVSYQVLRSVGGKDFLPLGEAVDGVSFTDTSVRNGQKYFYTVKSLMEYQGEIVEGSVSEDISVTPVDLTPPVPPGGIRAISVSRGTKIFWERVDSSDLGGYKVYRRPANRDDYTLLATVDPAFASYVDLEGNGSVRYYYAITAIDKATPPNESVKSREATVR
;
A
#
# COMPACT_ATOMS: atom_id res chain seq x y z
N MET A 1 93.40 15.81 57.15
CA MET A 1 94.62 15.92 56.32
C MET A 1 94.23 16.28 54.89
N LYS A 2 94.95 17.25 54.31
CA LYS A 2 94.77 17.83 52.97
C LYS A 2 95.10 16.81 51.85
N LYS A 3 94.36 16.84 50.72
CA LYS A 3 94.90 17.22 49.39
C LYS A 3 93.84 17.21 48.28
N LYS A 4 93.98 18.18 47.38
CA LYS A 4 93.25 18.46 46.14
C LYS A 4 93.99 17.87 44.92
N ILE A 5 93.23 17.32 43.95
CA ILE A 5 93.32 17.48 42.45
C ILE A 5 94.60 16.91 41.74
N PRO A 6 94.72 16.64 40.40
CA PRO A 6 93.82 16.52 39.19
C PRO A 6 94.06 15.25 38.29
N VAL A 7 93.39 15.22 37.11
CA VAL A 7 93.89 14.84 35.74
C VAL A 7 93.00 13.77 35.08
N ARG A 8 92.07 14.12 34.17
CA ARG A 8 92.18 14.38 32.71
C ARG A 8 92.48 13.13 31.83
N VAL A 9 91.54 12.86 30.92
CA VAL A 9 91.67 12.21 29.60
C VAL A 9 91.78 10.67 29.56
N ALA A 10 90.65 10.02 29.30
CA ALA A 10 90.51 8.88 28.37
C ALA A 10 89.01 8.82 28.02
N GLY A 11 88.53 9.16 26.83
CA GLY A 11 89.13 8.87 25.54
C GLY A 11 88.31 7.77 24.87
N ALA A 12 87.09 8.11 24.45
CA ALA A 12 86.59 7.81 23.12
C ALA A 12 86.75 6.37 22.56
N PHE A 13 86.50 5.31 23.34
CA PHE A 13 86.53 3.93 22.80
C PHE A 13 85.37 3.00 23.22
N LEU A 14 84.27 3.55 23.75
CA LEU A 14 83.07 2.76 24.10
C LEU A 14 81.77 3.34 23.51
N VAL A 15 81.85 4.08 22.40
CA VAL A 15 80.69 4.51 21.59
C VAL A 15 80.85 4.12 20.11
N ALA A 16 82.03 3.64 19.68
CA ALA A 16 82.26 3.18 18.30
C ALA A 16 81.88 1.70 18.05
N GLY A 17 81.46 0.95 19.08
CA GLY A 17 81.17 -0.49 18.96
C GLY A 17 79.69 -0.88 18.83
N ALA A 18 78.75 0.08 18.92
CA ALA A 18 77.31 -0.22 18.92
C ALA A 18 76.51 0.53 17.83
N LEU A 19 77.19 0.98 16.77
CA LEU A 19 76.59 1.78 15.70
C LEU A 19 76.84 1.19 14.29
N VAL A 20 76.95 -0.14 14.19
CA VAL A 20 77.26 -0.85 12.92
C VAL A 20 76.21 -1.90 12.49
N CYS A 21 75.14 -2.16 13.25
CA CYS A 21 74.18 -3.23 12.91
C CYS A 21 72.69 -2.83 12.82
N THR A 22 72.38 -1.60 12.40
CA THR A 22 71.02 -1.27 11.91
C THR A 22 71.08 -0.66 10.50
N ALA A 23 71.88 -1.26 9.62
CA ALA A 23 71.63 -1.14 8.19
C ALA A 23 70.49 -2.11 7.83
N SER A 24 69.26 -1.79 8.25
CA SER A 24 68.10 -2.40 7.60
C SER A 24 68.08 -1.86 6.18
N CYS A 25 68.49 -2.67 5.21
CA CYS A 25 68.24 -2.42 3.81
C CYS A 25 66.73 -2.46 3.58
N GLY A 26 66.05 -1.34 3.87
CA GLY A 26 64.75 -1.06 3.29
C GLY A 26 64.97 -0.85 1.80
N TYR A 27 64.63 -1.85 0.99
CA TYR A 27 64.67 -1.74 -0.46
C TYR A 27 63.70 -0.64 -0.86
N LYS A 28 64.22 0.55 -1.21
CA LYS A 28 63.40 1.63 -1.75
C LYS A 28 63.03 1.24 -3.17
N THR A 29 61.88 0.59 -3.32
CA THR A 29 61.28 0.40 -4.64
C THR A 29 60.99 1.77 -5.25
N PRO A 30 60.99 1.89 -6.59
CA PRO A 30 60.59 3.12 -7.26
C PRO A 30 59.21 3.57 -6.72
N PRO A 31 58.98 4.89 -6.55
CA PRO A 31 57.66 5.38 -6.16
C PRO A 31 56.63 4.87 -7.16
N VAL A 32 55.70 4.06 -6.65
CA VAL A 32 54.55 3.57 -7.41
C VAL A 32 53.66 4.77 -7.69
N SER A 33 53.39 5.06 -8.96
CA SER A 33 52.49 6.16 -9.32
C SER A 33 51.14 5.94 -8.65
N PRO A 34 50.54 6.93 -7.95
CA PRO A 34 49.25 6.78 -7.28
C PRO A 34 48.17 6.14 -8.18
N ASP A 35 48.15 6.49 -9.47
CA ASP A 35 47.20 5.96 -10.47
C ASP A 35 47.25 4.43 -10.66
N THR A 36 48.34 3.77 -10.27
CA THR A 36 48.46 2.31 -10.39
C THR A 36 47.86 1.55 -9.21
N VAL A 37 47.41 2.25 -8.17
CA VAL A 37 46.77 1.67 -6.98
C VAL A 37 45.41 2.30 -6.67
N VAL A 38 45.05 3.42 -7.32
CA VAL A 38 43.76 4.10 -7.19
C VAL A 38 42.64 3.24 -7.80
N PRO A 39 41.64 2.82 -7.01
CA PRO A 39 40.47 2.12 -7.52
C PRO A 39 39.67 2.95 -8.51
N MET A 40 39.02 2.29 -9.48
CA MET A 40 37.99 2.94 -10.27
C MET A 40 36.85 3.46 -9.39
N ALA A 41 36.22 4.54 -9.83
CA ALA A 41 35.01 5.04 -9.20
C ALA A 41 33.89 3.99 -9.25
N ILE A 42 33.04 4.01 -8.24
CA ILE A 42 31.82 3.21 -8.23
C ILE A 42 30.80 3.90 -9.14
N GLU A 43 30.26 3.18 -10.12
CA GLU A 43 29.26 3.72 -11.05
C GLU A 43 27.84 3.17 -10.81
N ASP A 44 27.70 2.17 -9.94
CA ASP A 44 26.46 1.44 -9.71
C ASP A 44 25.85 1.66 -8.31
N LEU A 45 26.20 2.78 -7.65
CA LEU A 45 25.56 3.15 -6.38
C LEU A 45 24.07 3.38 -6.63
N ARG A 46 23.24 2.67 -5.86
CA ARG A 46 21.77 2.74 -5.91
C ARG A 46 21.19 2.64 -4.50
N TYR A 47 19.92 3.02 -4.37
CA TYR A 47 19.20 2.94 -3.11
C TYR A 47 17.86 2.22 -3.27
N THR A 48 17.37 1.66 -2.17
CA THR A 48 16.00 1.18 -1.98
C THR A 48 15.44 1.88 -0.74
N LEU A 49 14.19 2.35 -0.79
CA LEU A 49 13.50 2.85 0.40
C LEU A 49 12.95 1.67 1.20
N GLU A 50 13.14 1.71 2.51
CA GLU A 50 12.59 0.72 3.46
C GLU A 50 11.78 1.43 4.54
N ASP A 51 10.98 0.68 5.31
CA ASP A 51 10.19 1.25 6.41
C ASP A 51 11.11 1.93 7.43
N GLY A 52 11.02 3.26 7.51
CA GLY A 52 11.84 4.07 8.41
C GLY A 52 13.30 4.25 7.99
N GLY A 53 13.69 3.91 6.75
CA GLY A 53 15.09 3.93 6.35
C GLY A 53 15.34 3.92 4.86
N ILE A 54 16.62 3.83 4.51
CA ILE A 54 17.08 3.48 3.17
C ILE A 54 18.13 2.37 3.26
N GLN A 55 18.24 1.61 2.19
CA GLN A 55 19.37 0.72 1.96
C GLN A 55 20.13 1.16 0.71
N LEU A 56 21.43 1.44 0.88
CA LEU A 56 22.35 1.75 -0.20
C LEU A 56 23.09 0.50 -0.63
N ASN A 57 23.28 0.30 -1.94
CA ASN A 57 23.98 -0.85 -2.49
C ASN A 57 24.95 -0.44 -3.62
N TRP A 58 26.14 -1.04 -3.65
CA TRP A 58 27.12 -0.84 -4.73
C TRP A 58 28.07 -2.04 -4.89
N SER A 59 28.79 -2.11 -6.00
CA SER A 59 29.75 -3.19 -6.27
C SER A 59 31.19 -2.78 -5.90
N TYR A 60 31.96 -3.70 -5.30
CA TYR A 60 33.38 -3.47 -4.96
C TYR A 60 34.18 -3.20 -6.24
N PRO A 61 35.01 -2.15 -6.37
CA PRO A 61 35.86 -1.98 -7.55
C PRO A 61 36.89 -3.13 -7.64
N VAL A 62 37.03 -3.72 -8.83
CA VAL A 62 37.95 -4.85 -9.08
C VAL A 62 39.17 -4.44 -9.89
N GLU A 63 39.21 -3.20 -10.37
CA GLU A 63 40.29 -2.64 -11.17
C GLU A 63 40.62 -1.22 -10.72
N THR A 64 41.85 -0.82 -11.02
CA THR A 64 42.37 0.54 -10.88
C THR A 64 41.98 1.41 -12.07
N VAL A 65 42.19 2.72 -11.98
CA VAL A 65 42.02 3.65 -13.11
C VAL A 65 42.90 3.36 -14.33
N LYS A 66 43.91 2.48 -14.20
CA LYS A 66 44.76 1.99 -15.29
C LYS A 66 44.43 0.55 -15.73
N GLY A 67 43.35 -0.05 -15.22
CA GLY A 67 42.91 -1.40 -15.55
C GLY A 67 43.70 -2.53 -14.88
N SER A 68 44.58 -2.22 -13.92
CA SER A 68 45.23 -3.24 -13.10
C SER A 68 44.28 -3.79 -12.03
N VAL A 69 44.35 -5.09 -11.75
CA VAL A 69 43.49 -5.80 -10.80
C VAL A 69 43.65 -5.27 -9.37
N ILE A 70 42.54 -5.18 -8.64
CA ILE A 70 42.47 -4.85 -7.22
C ILE A 70 41.90 -6.05 -6.46
N GLU A 71 42.71 -6.60 -5.56
CA GLU A 71 42.31 -7.75 -4.74
C GLU A 71 41.46 -7.34 -3.54
N ASP A 72 41.74 -6.18 -2.95
CA ASP A 72 41.09 -5.70 -1.74
C ASP A 72 40.88 -4.19 -1.72
N ILE A 73 39.83 -3.77 -1.01
CA ILE A 73 39.56 -2.39 -0.61
C ILE A 73 39.71 -2.30 0.90
N SER A 74 40.43 -1.30 1.38
CA SER A 74 40.65 -1.13 2.83
C SER A 74 39.39 -0.61 3.52
N ARG A 75 38.73 0.39 2.93
CA ARG A 75 37.46 0.94 3.40
C ARG A 75 36.69 1.67 2.32
N PHE A 76 35.42 1.94 2.59
CA PHE A 76 34.61 2.89 1.84
C PHE A 76 34.34 4.13 2.69
N ASP A 77 34.40 5.29 2.08
CA ASP A 77 33.96 6.54 2.67
C ASP A 77 32.59 6.89 2.07
N LEU A 78 31.52 6.74 2.86
CA LEU A 78 30.17 7.08 2.48
C LEU A 78 29.86 8.53 2.89
N TYR A 79 29.68 9.41 1.91
CA TYR A 79 29.32 10.80 2.14
C TYR A 79 27.80 10.96 2.07
N LYS A 80 27.25 11.74 3.02
CA LYS A 80 25.84 12.11 3.09
C LYS A 80 25.71 13.63 3.09
N ALA A 81 24.72 14.15 2.36
CA ALA A 81 24.17 15.47 2.60
C ALA A 81 22.66 15.35 2.82
N GLU A 82 22.13 16.13 3.76
CA GLU A 82 20.71 16.24 4.04
C GLU A 82 20.32 17.72 3.99
N ILE A 83 19.30 18.05 3.21
CA ILE A 83 18.86 19.42 2.97
C ILE A 83 17.35 19.46 3.19
N ALA A 84 16.86 20.37 4.02
CA ALA A 84 15.42 20.55 4.17
C ALA A 84 14.83 20.99 2.82
N MET A 85 13.68 20.44 2.44
CA MET A 85 13.08 20.72 1.12
C MET A 85 12.81 22.20 0.87
N ASP A 86 12.44 22.94 1.90
CA ASP A 86 12.21 24.40 1.86
C ASP A 86 13.49 25.23 1.72
N GLU A 87 14.64 24.66 2.08
CA GLU A 87 15.98 25.26 1.90
C GLU A 87 16.66 24.78 0.62
N TYR A 88 16.09 23.81 -0.09
CA TYR A 88 16.73 23.17 -1.23
C TYR A 88 16.83 24.11 -2.44
N CYS A 89 18.07 24.28 -2.91
CA CYS A 89 18.41 25.07 -4.09
C CYS A 89 19.06 24.15 -5.15
N PRO A 90 18.45 23.96 -6.34
CA PRO A 90 18.97 23.04 -7.35
C PRO A 90 20.36 23.38 -7.90
N THR A 91 20.73 24.66 -7.90
CA THR A 91 22.01 25.15 -8.43
C THR A 91 23.10 25.32 -7.37
N CYS A 92 22.77 25.11 -6.10
CA CYS A 92 23.70 25.31 -5.01
C CYS A 92 24.61 24.08 -4.82
N PRO A 93 25.88 24.25 -4.41
CA PRO A 93 26.75 23.13 -4.09
C PRO A 93 26.14 22.25 -3.01
N ILE A 94 26.22 20.92 -3.20
CA ILE A 94 25.70 19.95 -2.23
C ILE A 94 26.64 19.90 -1.01
N PRO A 95 26.17 20.23 0.21
CA PRO A 95 27.01 20.29 1.40
C PRO A 95 27.20 18.89 2.01
N PHE A 96 28.04 18.06 1.38
CA PHE A 96 28.40 16.76 1.96
C PHE A 96 29.11 16.93 3.31
N GLY A 97 28.63 16.23 4.33
CA GLY A 97 29.26 16.18 5.65
C GLY A 97 30.50 15.29 5.68
N ALA A 98 31.05 15.07 6.88
CA ALA A 98 32.11 14.09 7.08
C ALA A 98 31.65 12.68 6.68
N PRO A 99 32.54 11.85 6.08
CA PRO A 99 32.15 10.53 5.62
C PRO A 99 31.93 9.57 6.79
N ILE A 100 31.01 8.63 6.59
CA ILE A 100 30.87 7.43 7.40
C ILE A 100 31.87 6.42 6.85
N GLU A 101 32.84 6.00 7.67
CA GLU A 101 33.85 5.02 7.27
C GLU A 101 33.29 3.60 7.43
N LEU A 102 33.22 2.86 6.33
CA LEU A 102 32.72 1.49 6.26
C LEU A 102 33.87 0.54 5.96
N ALA A 103 33.96 -0.57 6.68
CA ALA A 103 35.02 -1.56 6.47
C ALA A 103 34.96 -2.13 5.03
N GLY A 104 36.13 -2.26 4.42
CA GLY A 104 36.27 -2.90 3.12
C GLY A 104 36.48 -4.41 3.25
N GLY A 105 37.29 -4.96 2.36
CA GLY A 105 37.69 -6.37 2.32
C GLY A 105 38.07 -6.81 0.91
N PRO A 106 38.20 -8.12 0.69
CA PRO A 106 38.43 -8.69 -0.64
C PRO A 106 37.36 -8.22 -1.63
N CYS A 107 37.72 -7.96 -2.88
CA CYS A 107 36.79 -7.48 -3.90
C CYS A 107 35.95 -8.60 -4.51
N LEU A 108 36.45 -9.83 -4.43
CA LEU A 108 35.81 -11.05 -4.95
C LEU A 108 35.49 -12.03 -3.81
N ASP A 109 34.42 -12.79 -3.99
CA ASP A 109 34.10 -14.00 -3.24
C ASP A 109 34.11 -15.17 -4.22
N GLY A 110 35.24 -15.91 -4.25
CA GLY A 110 35.57 -16.79 -5.37
C GLY A 110 35.71 -16.01 -6.68
N GLU A 111 34.90 -16.34 -7.69
CA GLU A 111 34.85 -15.63 -8.98
C GLU A 111 33.84 -14.47 -8.99
N GLN A 112 33.00 -14.34 -7.95
CA GLN A 112 31.91 -13.37 -7.94
C GLN A 112 32.35 -12.03 -7.35
N ARG A 113 32.07 -10.94 -8.07
CA ARG A 113 32.28 -9.58 -7.57
C ARG A 113 31.40 -9.31 -6.36
N ARG A 114 32.02 -8.93 -5.23
CA ARG A 114 31.30 -8.60 -4.00
C ARG A 114 30.52 -7.29 -4.14
N LYS A 115 29.42 -7.22 -3.38
CA LYS A 115 28.61 -6.03 -3.20
C LYS A 115 28.67 -5.57 -1.75
N ALA A 116 28.66 -4.26 -1.56
CA ALA A 116 28.47 -3.64 -0.27
C ALA A 116 27.02 -3.16 -0.15
N SER A 117 26.50 -3.22 1.07
CA SER A 117 25.22 -2.65 1.46
C SER A 117 25.39 -1.81 2.73
N TYR A 118 24.60 -0.75 2.86
CA TYR A 118 24.55 0.07 4.06
C TYR A 118 23.12 0.53 4.33
N ASP A 119 22.61 0.22 5.52
CA ASP A 119 21.30 0.63 5.99
C ASP A 119 21.42 1.96 6.77
N PHE A 120 20.63 2.95 6.38
CA PHE A 120 20.57 4.27 7.02
C PHE A 120 19.14 4.56 7.48
N GLY A 121 18.92 4.51 8.81
CA GLY A 121 17.58 4.66 9.41
C GLY A 121 17.22 6.06 9.91
N ASP A 122 18.16 7.00 9.97
CA ASP A 122 17.89 8.36 10.49
C ASP A 122 17.44 9.31 9.37
N VAL A 123 16.40 8.89 8.63
CA VAL A 123 15.79 9.68 7.57
C VAL A 123 14.64 10.53 8.13
N ARG A 124 14.74 11.83 7.88
CA ARG A 124 13.83 12.87 8.33
C ARG A 124 12.83 13.17 7.22
N SER A 125 11.56 13.22 7.59
CA SER A 125 10.50 13.64 6.65
C SER A 125 10.75 15.08 6.18
N GLY A 126 10.56 15.34 4.90
CA GLY A 126 10.71 16.68 4.33
C GLY A 126 12.14 17.04 3.92
N TYR A 127 13.05 16.07 3.82
CA TYR A 127 14.46 16.31 3.48
C TYR A 127 14.83 15.67 2.13
N LYS A 128 15.68 16.36 1.34
CA LYS A 128 16.45 15.75 0.25
C LYS A 128 17.69 15.13 0.83
N TYR A 129 17.94 13.89 0.43
CA TYR A 129 19.17 13.19 0.73
C TYR A 129 20.02 13.05 -0.52
N PHE A 130 21.33 13.18 -0.34
CA PHE A 130 22.33 12.90 -1.36
C PHE A 130 23.38 11.96 -0.78
N PHE A 131 23.73 10.92 -1.54
CA PHE A 131 24.79 9.99 -1.17
C PHE A 131 25.78 9.79 -2.30
N LYS A 132 27.04 9.66 -1.92
CA LYS A 132 28.13 9.20 -2.79
C LYS A 132 29.14 8.41 -1.98
N VAL A 133 29.88 7.53 -2.63
CA VAL A 133 30.86 6.65 -2.00
C VAL A 133 32.22 6.83 -2.68
N ARG A 134 33.29 6.79 -1.89
CA ARG A 134 34.65 6.59 -2.37
C ARG A 134 35.21 5.28 -1.85
N SER A 135 36.00 4.61 -2.68
CA SER A 135 36.75 3.43 -2.26
C SER A 135 38.18 3.83 -1.91
N ARG A 136 38.72 3.30 -0.83
CA ARG A 136 40.11 3.54 -0.42
C ARG A 136 40.94 2.27 -0.42
N LYS A 137 42.15 2.36 -0.98
CA LYS A 137 43.18 1.34 -0.91
C LYS A 137 44.44 1.89 -0.21
N GLY A 138 44.64 1.50 1.03
CA GLY A 138 45.73 2.03 1.87
C GLY A 138 45.56 3.51 2.22
N TRP A 139 46.68 4.21 2.47
CA TRP A 139 46.67 5.60 2.99
C TRP A 139 46.55 6.67 1.88
N ILE A 140 46.96 6.38 0.65
CA ILE A 140 47.19 7.40 -0.39
C ILE A 140 46.27 7.22 -1.62
N ALA A 141 45.59 6.08 -1.75
CA ALA A 141 44.85 5.74 -2.97
C ALA A 141 43.33 5.77 -2.73
N ASP A 142 42.73 6.93 -2.96
CA ASP A 142 41.28 7.13 -2.93
C ASP A 142 40.75 7.14 -4.36
N SER A 143 39.61 6.49 -4.61
CA SER A 143 38.91 6.63 -5.88
C SER A 143 38.34 8.04 -6.05
N GLU A 144 38.01 8.38 -7.29
CA GLU A 144 37.07 9.47 -7.57
C GLU A 144 35.70 9.20 -6.92
N ASP A 145 34.87 10.24 -6.87
CA ASP A 145 33.48 10.14 -6.39
C ASP A 145 32.68 9.13 -7.22
N SER A 146 31.83 8.36 -6.56
CA SER A 146 30.80 7.57 -7.26
C SER A 146 29.80 8.46 -7.99
N ASN A 147 28.93 7.84 -8.79
CA ASN A 147 27.66 8.48 -9.14
C ASN A 147 26.92 8.91 -7.86
N ILE A 148 26.26 10.06 -7.89
CA ILE A 148 25.46 10.57 -6.77
C ILE A 148 24.04 10.02 -6.90
N VAL A 149 23.53 9.44 -5.82
CA VAL A 149 22.11 9.13 -5.70
C VAL A 149 21.42 10.19 -4.85
N SER A 150 20.20 10.56 -5.22
CA SER A 150 19.42 11.51 -4.45
C SER A 150 17.94 11.16 -4.45
N PHE A 151 17.28 11.40 -3.34
CA PHE A 151 15.84 11.19 -3.18
C PHE A 151 15.28 12.17 -2.16
N VAL A 152 13.97 12.38 -2.22
CA VAL A 152 13.23 13.10 -1.19
C VAL A 152 12.58 12.06 -0.29
N TYR A 153 12.71 12.23 1.03
CA TYR A 153 12.06 11.35 1.98
C TYR A 153 10.89 12.06 2.64
N TYR A 154 9.71 11.45 2.56
CA TYR A 154 8.52 11.87 3.27
C TYR A 154 8.00 10.71 4.10
N ARG A 155 7.63 10.99 5.34
CA ARG A 155 6.90 10.01 6.14
C ARG A 155 5.49 9.86 5.57
N PRO A 156 5.06 8.63 5.26
CA PRO A 156 3.73 8.38 4.72
C PRO A 156 2.64 8.73 5.75
N ALA A 157 1.45 9.07 5.26
CA ALA A 157 0.26 9.19 6.10
C ALA A 157 -0.12 7.82 6.68
N SER A 158 -0.65 7.82 7.90
CA SER A 158 -1.12 6.58 8.54
C SER A 158 -2.31 5.99 7.77
N SER A 159 -2.67 4.75 8.09
CA SER A 159 -3.81 4.09 7.47
C SER A 159 -5.12 4.76 7.88
N PRO A 160 -6.14 4.81 6.99
CA PRO A 160 -7.49 5.18 7.38
C PRO A 160 -8.07 4.18 8.37
N GLU A 161 -8.61 4.69 9.48
CA GLU A 161 -9.25 3.87 10.51
C GLU A 161 -10.77 3.86 10.37
N GLY A 162 -11.43 2.88 11.01
CA GLY A 162 -12.88 2.81 11.06
C GLY A 162 -13.54 2.61 9.69
N LEU A 163 -12.85 1.97 8.74
CA LEU A 163 -13.45 1.59 7.46
C LEU A 163 -14.68 0.72 7.73
N SER A 164 -15.81 1.14 7.16
CA SER A 164 -17.09 0.48 7.26
C SER A 164 -17.82 0.58 5.94
N GLY A 165 -18.72 -0.38 5.68
CA GLY A 165 -19.50 -0.42 4.46
C GLY A 165 -20.95 -0.83 4.73
N VAL A 166 -21.88 -0.13 4.09
CA VAL A 166 -23.31 -0.43 4.12
C VAL A 166 -23.74 -0.93 2.75
N ALA A 167 -24.30 -2.13 2.73
CA ALA A 167 -24.89 -2.73 1.53
C ALA A 167 -26.19 -2.00 1.16
N GLY A 168 -26.32 -1.63 -0.11
CA GLY A 168 -27.56 -1.18 -0.72
C GLY A 168 -27.91 -2.03 -1.93
N ASP A 169 -28.91 -1.56 -2.69
CA ASP A 169 -29.35 -2.20 -3.92
C ASP A 169 -28.52 -1.72 -5.11
N GLY A 170 -27.68 -2.62 -5.64
CA GLY A 170 -26.73 -2.29 -6.71
C GLY A 170 -25.63 -1.33 -6.28
N GLU A 171 -25.47 -1.08 -4.98
CA GLU A 171 -24.49 -0.14 -4.45
C GLU A 171 -23.90 -0.59 -3.10
N ILE A 172 -22.68 -0.13 -2.82
CA ILE A 172 -22.06 -0.20 -1.48
C ILE A 172 -21.59 1.20 -1.09
N LYS A 173 -22.04 1.67 0.07
CA LYS A 173 -21.61 2.95 0.66
C LYS A 173 -20.52 2.70 1.69
N LEU A 174 -19.32 3.18 1.40
CA LEU A 174 -18.14 3.08 2.26
C LEU A 174 -17.93 4.39 3.02
N SER A 175 -17.47 4.27 4.26
CA SER A 175 -17.05 5.41 5.07
C SER A 175 -15.91 5.05 6.01
N TRP A 176 -15.04 6.00 6.30
CA TRP A 176 -13.87 5.84 7.17
C TRP A 176 -13.62 7.13 7.96
N GLN A 177 -12.67 7.10 8.90
CA GLN A 177 -12.23 8.27 9.65
C GLN A 177 -11.15 9.05 8.88
N PRO A 178 -11.12 10.39 9.00
CA PRO A 178 -10.08 11.19 8.37
C PRO A 178 -8.70 10.86 8.97
N VAL A 179 -7.71 10.65 8.12
CA VAL A 179 -6.31 10.49 8.53
C VAL A 179 -5.72 11.85 8.89
N THR A 180 -5.25 11.97 10.13
CA THR A 180 -4.67 13.22 10.66
C THR A 180 -3.23 13.06 11.13
N THR A 181 -2.69 11.84 11.05
CA THR A 181 -1.35 11.47 11.51
C THR A 181 -0.51 10.82 10.43
N LEU A 182 0.80 10.94 10.53
CA LEU A 182 1.78 10.18 9.79
C LEU A 182 2.02 8.82 10.47
N SER A 183 2.77 7.94 9.82
CA SER A 183 3.07 6.59 10.34
C SER A 183 3.78 6.55 11.70
N ASP A 184 4.37 7.66 12.14
CA ASP A 184 5.03 7.83 13.44
C ASP A 184 4.14 8.48 14.52
N GLY A 185 2.88 8.77 14.19
CA GLY A 185 1.91 9.46 15.06
C GLY A 185 2.03 10.99 15.09
N SER A 186 2.99 11.58 14.38
CA SER A 186 3.05 13.04 14.21
C SER A 186 1.91 13.53 13.31
N ARG A 187 1.56 14.81 13.38
CA ARG A 187 0.41 15.38 12.64
C ARG A 187 0.74 15.51 11.14
N VAL A 188 -0.23 15.17 10.29
CA VAL A 188 -0.15 15.45 8.84
C VAL A 188 -0.09 16.95 8.57
N VAL A 189 0.85 17.36 7.73
CA VAL A 189 0.97 18.71 7.19
C VAL A 189 0.82 18.61 5.67
N GLY A 190 -0.42 18.76 5.19
CA GLY A 190 -0.74 18.59 3.77
C GLY A 190 -2.18 18.18 3.55
N LYS A 191 -2.57 18.07 2.29
CA LYS A 191 -3.86 17.54 1.89
C LYS A 191 -3.78 16.01 1.90
N VAL A 192 -4.79 15.35 2.47
CA VAL A 192 -4.94 13.89 2.38
C VAL A 192 -6.12 13.58 1.49
N SER A 193 -5.90 12.70 0.51
CA SER A 193 -6.93 12.06 -0.28
C SER A 193 -6.87 10.54 -0.07
N TYR A 194 -7.85 9.83 -0.63
CA TYR A 194 -8.06 8.41 -0.36
C TYR A 194 -8.28 7.65 -1.65
N GLN A 195 -7.43 6.68 -1.92
CA GLN A 195 -7.65 5.72 -2.99
C GLN A 195 -8.43 4.53 -2.43
N VAL A 196 -9.66 4.34 -2.90
CA VAL A 196 -10.42 3.12 -2.61
C VAL A 196 -9.87 1.99 -3.48
N LEU A 197 -9.63 0.83 -2.87
CA LEU A 197 -9.24 -0.38 -3.58
C LEU A 197 -10.25 -1.49 -3.32
N ARG A 198 -10.53 -2.28 -4.35
CA ARG A 198 -11.52 -3.36 -4.31
C ARG A 198 -10.93 -4.68 -4.77
N SER A 199 -11.38 -5.77 -4.16
CA SER A 199 -11.15 -7.14 -4.61
C SER A 199 -12.44 -7.96 -4.58
N VAL A 200 -12.53 -8.97 -5.43
CA VAL A 200 -13.59 -10.01 -5.38
C VAL A 200 -13.12 -11.24 -4.60
N GLY A 201 -11.81 -11.49 -4.51
CA GLY A 201 -11.22 -12.67 -3.87
C GLY A 201 -10.62 -12.43 -2.49
N GLY A 202 -10.68 -11.19 -1.98
CA GLY A 202 -10.00 -10.78 -0.73
C GLY A 202 -8.48 -10.70 -0.87
N LYS A 203 -7.96 -10.73 -2.09
CA LYS A 203 -6.54 -10.61 -2.47
C LYS A 203 -6.42 -9.74 -3.71
N ASP A 204 -5.22 -9.22 -4.00
CA ASP A 204 -4.95 -8.46 -5.22
C ASP A 204 -5.91 -7.27 -5.40
N PHE A 205 -5.93 -6.39 -4.40
CA PHE A 205 -6.79 -5.20 -4.40
C PHE A 205 -6.38 -4.25 -5.53
N LEU A 206 -7.36 -3.83 -6.34
CA LEU A 206 -7.15 -2.91 -7.45
C LEU A 206 -7.81 -1.55 -7.17
N PRO A 207 -7.21 -0.44 -7.62
CA PRO A 207 -7.82 0.88 -7.51
C PRO A 207 -9.23 0.91 -8.13
N LEU A 208 -10.17 1.50 -7.40
CA LEU A 208 -11.54 1.71 -7.84
C LEU A 208 -11.77 3.21 -8.08
N GLY A 209 -11.58 3.63 -9.33
CA GLY A 209 -11.68 5.04 -9.71
C GLY A 209 -10.50 5.89 -9.22
N GLU A 210 -10.64 7.20 -9.30
CA GLU A 210 -9.65 8.16 -8.80
C GLU A 210 -9.73 8.34 -7.28
N ALA A 211 -8.67 8.87 -6.70
CA ALA A 211 -8.64 9.21 -5.27
C ALA A 211 -9.67 10.30 -4.93
N VAL A 212 -10.29 10.18 -3.77
CA VAL A 212 -11.30 11.12 -3.28
C VAL A 212 -10.78 11.96 -2.12
N ASP A 213 -11.21 13.21 -2.03
CA ASP A 213 -10.86 14.12 -0.92
C ASP A 213 -11.74 13.91 0.32
N GLY A 214 -12.89 13.27 0.15
CA GLY A 214 -13.84 12.98 1.23
C GLY A 214 -13.53 11.68 1.96
N VAL A 215 -14.22 11.46 3.08
CA VAL A 215 -14.09 10.26 3.93
C VAL A 215 -15.17 9.20 3.64
N SER A 216 -15.73 9.25 2.44
CA SER A 216 -16.79 8.34 1.99
C SER A 216 -16.71 8.12 0.49
N PHE A 217 -17.13 6.93 0.05
CA PHE A 217 -17.20 6.56 -1.36
C PHE A 217 -18.40 5.65 -1.59
N THR A 218 -19.06 5.78 -2.74
CA THR A 218 -20.16 4.88 -3.12
C THR A 218 -19.76 4.10 -4.36
N ASP A 219 -19.65 2.78 -4.22
CA ASP A 219 -19.41 1.87 -5.33
C ASP A 219 -20.76 1.45 -5.94
N THR A 220 -21.09 1.97 -7.12
CA THR A 220 -22.30 1.65 -7.89
C THR A 220 -22.04 0.62 -9.00
N SER A 221 -20.85 0.02 -9.04
CA SER A 221 -20.45 -0.96 -10.07
C SER A 221 -20.55 -2.42 -9.58
N VAL A 222 -21.23 -2.61 -8.45
CA VAL A 222 -21.37 -3.88 -7.75
C VAL A 222 -22.59 -4.65 -8.26
N ARG A 223 -22.60 -5.96 -8.01
CA ARG A 223 -23.73 -6.84 -8.31
C ARG A 223 -24.28 -7.40 -7.01
N ASN A 224 -25.60 -7.36 -6.85
CA ASN A 224 -26.27 -7.94 -5.70
C ASN A 224 -25.92 -9.43 -5.55
N GLY A 225 -25.71 -9.86 -4.31
CA GLY A 225 -25.31 -11.23 -3.96
C GLY A 225 -23.82 -11.55 -4.16
N GLN A 226 -23.06 -10.74 -4.90
CA GLN A 226 -21.61 -10.91 -5.00
C GLN A 226 -20.93 -10.26 -3.79
N LYS A 227 -20.09 -11.03 -3.08
CA LYS A 227 -19.25 -10.50 -2.01
C LYS A 227 -18.08 -9.71 -2.62
N TYR A 228 -17.83 -8.52 -2.09
CA TYR A 228 -16.70 -7.67 -2.42
C TYR A 228 -15.89 -7.36 -1.17
N PHE A 229 -14.59 -7.13 -1.36
CA PHE A 229 -13.66 -6.74 -0.31
C PHE A 229 -13.12 -5.35 -0.63
N TYR A 230 -12.98 -4.51 0.39
CA TYR A 230 -12.51 -3.13 0.25
C TYR A 230 -11.43 -2.82 1.26
N THR A 231 -10.42 -2.07 0.81
CA THR A 231 -9.46 -1.36 1.65
C THR A 231 -9.34 0.07 1.12
N VAL A 232 -8.87 0.99 1.95
CA VAL A 232 -8.65 2.38 1.57
C VAL A 232 -7.20 2.73 1.86
N LYS A 233 -6.49 3.22 0.84
CA LYS A 233 -5.12 3.73 0.97
C LYS A 233 -5.18 5.25 1.15
N SER A 234 -4.48 5.77 2.15
CA SER A 234 -4.27 7.22 2.28
C SER A 234 -3.24 7.70 1.26
N LEU A 235 -3.44 8.88 0.70
CA LEU A 235 -2.49 9.56 -0.18
C LEU A 235 -2.27 10.96 0.38
N MET A 236 -1.02 11.37 0.55
CA MET A 236 -0.69 12.70 1.05
C MET A 236 -0.06 13.52 -0.07
N GLU A 237 -0.60 14.70 -0.31
CA GLU A 237 0.04 15.68 -1.18
C GLU A 237 1.02 16.53 -0.36
N TYR A 238 2.28 16.55 -0.78
CA TYR A 238 3.31 17.38 -0.17
C TYR A 238 4.17 18.02 -1.26
N GLN A 239 4.20 19.36 -1.30
CA GLN A 239 4.94 20.15 -2.28
C GLN A 239 4.67 19.75 -3.75
N GLY A 240 3.43 19.36 -4.06
CA GLY A 240 3.00 18.96 -5.40
C GLY A 240 3.30 17.50 -5.78
N GLU A 241 3.94 16.74 -4.90
CA GLU A 241 4.16 15.31 -5.06
C GLU A 241 3.16 14.51 -4.22
N ILE A 242 2.73 13.35 -4.74
CA ILE A 242 1.86 12.42 -4.02
C ILE A 242 2.71 11.38 -3.32
N VAL A 243 2.60 11.31 -2.00
CA VAL A 243 3.22 10.31 -1.15
C VAL A 243 2.17 9.26 -0.82
N GLU A 244 2.42 8.00 -1.23
CA GLU A 244 1.56 6.90 -0.88
C GLU A 244 1.62 6.62 0.64
N GLY A 245 0.46 6.54 1.27
CA GLY A 245 0.29 6.20 2.67
C GLY A 245 -0.01 4.71 2.88
N SER A 246 -0.28 4.36 4.15
CA SER A 246 -0.66 3.00 4.52
C SER A 246 -2.10 2.67 4.11
N VAL A 247 -2.38 1.36 4.01
CA VAL A 247 -3.72 0.83 3.70
C VAL A 247 -4.48 0.50 4.98
N SER A 248 -5.80 0.69 4.97
CA SER A 248 -6.68 0.27 6.06
C SER A 248 -6.77 -1.25 6.17
N GLU A 249 -7.24 -1.73 7.32
CA GLU A 249 -7.81 -3.09 7.42
C GLU A 249 -8.91 -3.27 6.36
N ASP A 250 -9.03 -4.49 5.85
CA ASP A 250 -10.04 -4.79 4.84
C ASP A 250 -11.40 -5.11 5.48
N ILE A 251 -12.46 -4.79 4.74
CA ILE A 251 -13.82 -5.20 5.06
C ILE A 251 -14.40 -5.99 3.89
N SER A 252 -15.39 -6.84 4.17
CA SER A 252 -16.19 -7.47 3.13
C SER A 252 -17.64 -7.07 3.22
N VAL A 253 -18.25 -6.77 2.07
CA VAL A 253 -19.65 -6.35 1.96
C VAL A 253 -20.29 -7.06 0.77
N THR A 254 -21.52 -7.53 0.97
CA THR A 254 -22.33 -8.12 -0.10
C THR A 254 -23.54 -7.22 -0.32
N PRO A 255 -23.67 -6.54 -1.47
CA PRO A 255 -24.87 -5.78 -1.80
C PRO A 255 -26.08 -6.71 -1.89
N VAL A 256 -27.25 -6.19 -1.55
CA VAL A 256 -28.49 -6.97 -1.48
C VAL A 256 -29.54 -6.29 -2.34
N ASP A 257 -30.33 -7.11 -3.03
CA ASP A 257 -31.48 -6.61 -3.75
C ASP A 257 -32.56 -6.18 -2.77
N LEU A 258 -32.99 -4.93 -2.85
CA LEU A 258 -34.02 -4.32 -2.00
C LEU A 258 -35.20 -3.78 -2.82
N THR A 259 -35.21 -4.00 -4.13
CA THR A 259 -36.23 -3.46 -5.02
C THR A 259 -37.29 -4.52 -5.32
N PRO A 260 -38.52 -4.38 -4.77
CA PRO A 260 -39.58 -5.32 -5.09
C PRO A 260 -40.05 -5.18 -6.55
N PRO A 261 -40.61 -6.26 -7.13
CA PRO A 261 -41.26 -6.17 -8.43
C PRO A 261 -42.47 -5.23 -8.40
N VAL A 262 -42.93 -4.83 -9.59
CA VAL A 262 -44.19 -4.10 -9.72
C VAL A 262 -45.40 -4.96 -9.29
N PRO A 263 -46.43 -4.36 -8.66
CA PRO A 263 -47.63 -5.10 -8.27
C PRO A 263 -48.39 -5.64 -9.51
N PRO A 264 -48.97 -6.85 -9.45
CA PRO A 264 -49.72 -7.41 -10.57
C PRO A 264 -50.93 -6.56 -10.99
N GLY A 265 -51.07 -6.34 -12.29
CA GLY A 265 -52.20 -5.66 -12.93
C GLY A 265 -53.36 -6.61 -13.27
N GLY A 266 -54.44 -6.05 -13.81
CA GLY A 266 -55.52 -6.82 -14.46
C GLY A 266 -56.26 -7.85 -13.60
N ILE A 267 -56.17 -7.76 -12.26
CA ILE A 267 -56.76 -8.75 -11.35
C ILE A 267 -58.28 -8.83 -11.49
N ARG A 268 -58.79 -10.06 -11.62
CA ARG A 268 -60.22 -10.38 -11.66
C ARG A 268 -60.49 -11.65 -10.86
N ALA A 269 -61.68 -11.71 -10.28
CA ALA A 269 -62.18 -12.88 -9.58
C ALA A 269 -63.51 -13.31 -10.21
N ILE A 270 -63.65 -14.59 -10.52
CA ILE A 270 -64.87 -15.17 -11.08
C ILE A 270 -65.25 -16.44 -10.32
N SER A 271 -66.55 -16.66 -10.11
CA SER A 271 -67.03 -17.92 -9.54
C SER A 271 -66.85 -19.07 -10.53
N VAL A 272 -66.36 -20.20 -10.05
CA VAL A 272 -66.29 -21.47 -10.76
C VAL A 272 -66.90 -22.59 -9.89
N SER A 273 -67.17 -23.75 -10.49
CA SER A 273 -67.86 -24.87 -9.80
C SER A 273 -67.16 -25.34 -8.52
N ARG A 274 -65.84 -25.16 -8.40
CA ARG A 274 -65.03 -25.61 -7.26
C ARG A 274 -64.56 -24.49 -6.32
N GLY A 275 -64.90 -23.24 -6.57
CA GLY A 275 -64.38 -22.11 -5.80
C GLY A 275 -64.44 -20.79 -6.54
N THR A 276 -63.66 -19.82 -6.09
CA THR A 276 -63.42 -18.57 -6.82
C THR A 276 -62.08 -18.65 -7.54
N LYS A 277 -62.08 -18.45 -8.86
CA LYS A 277 -60.86 -18.36 -9.66
C LYS A 277 -60.42 -16.92 -9.76
N ILE A 278 -59.18 -16.66 -9.36
CA ILE A 278 -58.51 -15.37 -9.44
C ILE A 278 -57.49 -15.45 -10.57
N PHE A 279 -57.45 -14.44 -11.43
CA PHE A 279 -56.45 -14.31 -12.49
C PHE A 279 -55.96 -12.87 -12.57
N TRP A 280 -54.72 -12.70 -13.00
CA TRP A 280 -54.02 -11.42 -13.06
C TRP A 280 -53.15 -11.35 -14.31
N GLU A 281 -52.67 -10.16 -14.63
CA GLU A 281 -51.65 -9.97 -15.66
C GLU A 281 -50.29 -10.39 -15.11
N ARG A 282 -49.53 -11.12 -15.92
CA ARG A 282 -48.19 -11.55 -15.56
C ARG A 282 -47.27 -10.33 -15.44
N VAL A 283 -46.51 -10.25 -14.35
CA VAL A 283 -45.48 -9.23 -14.15
C VAL A 283 -44.26 -9.57 -15.02
N ASP A 284 -43.78 -8.59 -15.77
CA ASP A 284 -42.56 -8.69 -16.56
C ASP A 284 -41.37 -8.20 -15.73
N SER A 285 -40.70 -9.14 -15.06
CA SER A 285 -39.45 -8.91 -14.35
C SER A 285 -38.52 -10.12 -14.48
N SER A 286 -37.23 -9.89 -14.71
CA SER A 286 -36.22 -10.96 -14.88
C SER A 286 -36.00 -11.79 -13.62
N ASP A 287 -36.21 -11.18 -12.46
CA ASP A 287 -36.04 -11.76 -11.13
C ASP A 287 -37.36 -12.16 -10.47
N LEU A 288 -38.49 -12.15 -11.18
CA LEU A 288 -39.79 -12.54 -10.61
C LEU A 288 -39.71 -13.95 -10.00
N GLY A 289 -39.91 -14.03 -8.69
CA GLY A 289 -39.89 -15.27 -7.90
C GLY A 289 -41.26 -15.89 -7.67
N GLY A 290 -42.35 -15.14 -7.90
CA GLY A 290 -43.72 -15.66 -7.84
C GLY A 290 -44.74 -14.61 -7.42
N TYR A 291 -45.91 -15.08 -7.01
CA TYR A 291 -47.01 -14.23 -6.54
C TYR A 291 -47.54 -14.73 -5.21
N LYS A 292 -47.87 -13.81 -4.29
CA LYS A 292 -48.64 -14.16 -3.09
C LYS A 292 -50.09 -13.72 -3.28
N VAL A 293 -51.01 -14.67 -3.09
CA VAL A 293 -52.45 -14.45 -3.25
C VAL A 293 -53.08 -14.30 -1.88
N TYR A 294 -53.75 -13.17 -1.67
CA TYR A 294 -54.38 -12.82 -0.41
C TYR A 294 -55.89 -12.77 -0.55
N ARG A 295 -56.58 -13.07 0.55
CA ARG A 295 -58.03 -12.95 0.70
C ARG A 295 -58.35 -12.23 2.00
N ARG A 296 -59.31 -11.31 1.96
CA ARG A 296 -59.97 -10.79 3.15
C ARG A 296 -61.49 -10.84 3.00
N PRO A 297 -62.25 -11.11 4.07
CA PRO A 297 -63.70 -10.99 4.03
C PRO A 297 -64.11 -9.52 3.98
N ALA A 298 -65.23 -9.18 3.33
CA ALA A 298 -65.67 -7.80 3.14
C ALA A 298 -65.97 -7.04 4.44
N ASN A 299 -66.21 -7.78 5.54
CA ASN A 299 -66.47 -7.22 6.86
C ASN A 299 -65.21 -7.12 7.75
N ARG A 300 -64.02 -7.41 7.21
CA ARG A 300 -62.74 -7.21 7.90
C ARG A 300 -61.69 -6.63 6.97
N ASP A 301 -60.64 -6.07 7.57
CA ASP A 301 -59.52 -5.47 6.85
C ASP A 301 -58.26 -6.34 6.84
N ASP A 302 -58.26 -7.46 7.57
CA ASP A 302 -57.14 -8.39 7.64
C ASP A 302 -57.11 -9.35 6.44
N TYR A 303 -56.00 -9.35 5.73
CA TYR A 303 -55.74 -10.33 4.67
C TYR A 303 -55.13 -11.60 5.24
N THR A 304 -55.67 -12.74 4.82
CA THR A 304 -55.06 -14.05 4.93
C THR A 304 -54.29 -14.38 3.66
N LEU A 305 -53.04 -14.83 3.79
CA LEU A 305 -52.29 -15.43 2.68
C LEU A 305 -52.90 -16.79 2.35
N LEU A 306 -53.38 -16.96 1.11
CA LEU A 306 -53.93 -18.22 0.63
C LEU A 306 -52.86 -19.12 0.03
N ALA A 307 -51.99 -18.54 -0.80
CA ALA A 307 -50.98 -19.29 -1.53
C ALA A 307 -49.82 -18.41 -2.00
N THR A 308 -48.67 -19.03 -2.16
CA THR A 308 -47.58 -18.55 -3.01
C THR A 308 -47.61 -19.34 -4.31
N VAL A 309 -47.67 -18.64 -5.43
CA VAL A 309 -47.88 -19.19 -6.77
C VAL A 309 -46.61 -19.00 -7.59
N ASP A 310 -46.16 -20.07 -8.26
CA ASP A 310 -44.99 -20.05 -9.14
C ASP A 310 -45.16 -19.01 -10.27
N PRO A 311 -44.09 -18.27 -10.63
CA PRO A 311 -44.19 -17.19 -11.61
C PRO A 311 -44.70 -17.63 -12.97
N ALA A 312 -44.62 -18.92 -13.34
CA ALA A 312 -45.19 -19.48 -14.57
C ALA A 312 -46.72 -19.35 -14.65
N PHE A 313 -47.41 -19.25 -13.52
CA PHE A 313 -48.87 -19.16 -13.46
C PHE A 313 -49.35 -17.76 -13.12
N ALA A 314 -50.42 -17.32 -13.80
CA ALA A 314 -51.09 -16.05 -13.55
C ALA A 314 -52.56 -16.26 -13.09
N SER A 315 -52.82 -17.38 -12.41
CA SER A 315 -54.12 -17.69 -11.84
C SER A 315 -54.03 -18.62 -10.63
N TYR A 316 -55.00 -18.50 -9.73
CA TYR A 316 -55.17 -19.35 -8.55
C TYR A 316 -56.66 -19.62 -8.32
N VAL A 317 -56.99 -20.77 -7.72
CA VAL A 317 -58.38 -21.10 -7.35
C VAL A 317 -58.47 -21.22 -5.84
N ASP A 318 -59.24 -20.32 -5.23
CA ASP A 318 -59.63 -20.40 -3.83
C ASP A 318 -60.84 -21.32 -3.68
N LEU A 319 -60.63 -22.52 -3.16
CA LEU A 319 -61.67 -23.55 -2.98
C LEU A 319 -62.70 -23.17 -1.90
N GLU A 320 -62.36 -22.27 -0.98
CA GLU A 320 -63.22 -21.80 0.10
C GLU A 320 -63.96 -20.49 -0.27
N GLY A 321 -63.68 -19.94 -1.45
CA GLY A 321 -64.20 -18.64 -1.90
C GLY A 321 -65.69 -18.61 -2.28
N ASN A 322 -66.41 -19.74 -2.18
CA ASN A 322 -67.83 -19.87 -2.55
C ASN A 322 -68.79 -19.79 -1.34
N GLY A 323 -68.31 -19.28 -0.21
CA GLY A 323 -69.14 -19.09 0.98
C GLY A 323 -70.16 -17.96 0.85
N SER A 324 -71.01 -17.79 1.87
CA SER A 324 -71.99 -16.69 1.97
C SER A 324 -71.35 -15.31 2.22
N VAL A 325 -70.05 -15.29 2.52
CA VAL A 325 -69.27 -14.07 2.79
C VAL A 325 -68.68 -13.55 1.48
N ARG A 326 -68.86 -12.26 1.19
CA ARG A 326 -68.16 -11.60 0.09
C ARG A 326 -66.68 -11.48 0.43
N TYR A 327 -65.81 -11.91 -0.48
CA TYR A 327 -64.37 -11.81 -0.33
C TYR A 327 -63.76 -10.80 -1.32
N TYR A 328 -62.72 -10.11 -0.85
CA TYR A 328 -61.82 -9.33 -1.67
C TYR A 328 -60.48 -10.06 -1.78
N TYR A 329 -59.94 -10.09 -2.98
CA TYR A 329 -58.67 -10.71 -3.33
C TYR A 329 -57.68 -9.64 -3.75
N ALA A 330 -56.46 -9.76 -3.26
CA ALA A 330 -55.33 -8.92 -3.65
C ALA A 330 -54.11 -9.80 -3.88
N ILE A 331 -53.19 -9.35 -4.73
CA ILE A 331 -52.01 -10.12 -5.10
C ILE A 331 -50.79 -9.22 -5.00
N THR A 332 -49.69 -9.76 -4.48
CA THR A 332 -48.36 -9.16 -4.58
C THR A 332 -47.47 -10.02 -5.47
N ALA A 333 -46.49 -9.38 -6.09
CA ALA A 333 -45.38 -10.07 -6.73
C ALA A 333 -44.20 -10.13 -5.76
N ILE A 334 -43.45 -11.23 -5.81
CA ILE A 334 -42.19 -11.39 -5.07
C ILE A 334 -41.05 -11.65 -6.05
N ASP A 335 -39.85 -11.18 -5.73
CA ASP A 335 -38.64 -11.49 -6.50
C ASP A 335 -37.94 -12.77 -6.00
N LYS A 336 -36.71 -13.00 -6.48
CA LYS A 336 -35.82 -14.09 -6.08
C LYS A 336 -34.80 -13.69 -5.01
N ALA A 337 -34.90 -12.49 -4.43
CA ALA A 337 -34.00 -12.05 -3.37
C ALA A 337 -34.14 -12.94 -2.12
N THR A 338 -33.19 -12.85 -1.18
CA THR A 338 -33.22 -13.61 0.07
C THR A 338 -32.98 -12.67 1.26
N PRO A 339 -34.04 -12.34 2.04
CA PRO A 339 -35.45 -12.71 1.83
C PRO A 339 -36.05 -12.04 0.57
N PRO A 340 -37.13 -12.60 -0.02
CA PRO A 340 -37.74 -12.01 -1.22
C PRO A 340 -38.33 -10.62 -0.93
N ASN A 341 -38.10 -9.66 -1.81
CA ASN A 341 -38.79 -8.39 -1.74
C ASN A 341 -40.22 -8.58 -2.28
N GLU A 342 -41.19 -7.99 -1.59
CA GLU A 342 -42.60 -8.12 -1.92
C GLU A 342 -43.18 -6.78 -2.34
N SER A 343 -43.86 -6.77 -3.48
CA SER A 343 -44.56 -5.58 -3.97
C SER A 343 -45.65 -5.13 -3.00
N VAL A 344 -46.12 -3.89 -3.18
CA VAL A 344 -47.42 -3.50 -2.61
C VAL A 344 -48.53 -4.40 -3.16
N LYS A 345 -49.65 -4.51 -2.43
CA LYS A 345 -50.83 -5.25 -2.90
C LYS A 345 -51.41 -4.59 -4.15
N SER A 346 -51.84 -5.40 -5.12
CA SER A 346 -52.62 -4.95 -6.26
C SER A 346 -53.95 -4.31 -5.82
N ARG A 347 -54.66 -3.72 -6.78
CA ARG A 347 -56.07 -3.34 -6.56
C ARG A 347 -56.89 -4.57 -6.20
N GLU A 348 -57.93 -4.40 -5.41
CA GLU A 348 -58.77 -5.54 -5.03
C GLU A 348 -59.66 -6.02 -6.18
N ALA A 349 -59.82 -7.33 -6.28
CA ALA A 349 -60.87 -7.97 -7.05
C ALA A 349 -61.88 -8.64 -6.12
N THR A 350 -63.15 -8.54 -6.47
CA THR A 350 -64.24 -9.34 -5.90
C THR A 350 -64.93 -10.07 -7.03
N VAL A 351 -65.53 -11.22 -6.72
CA VAL A 351 -66.47 -11.89 -7.61
C VAL A 351 -67.55 -10.89 -8.00
N ARG A 352 -67.80 -10.77 -9.31
CA ARG A 352 -68.92 -10.01 -9.87
C ARG A 352 -70.13 -10.91 -10.08
#